data_AF-A0A0Q9A5L4-F1
#
_entry.id   AF-A0A0Q9A5L4-F1
#
_cell.length_a   1.000
_cell.length_b   1.000
_cell.length_c   1.000
_cell.angle_alpha   90.00
_cell.angle_beta   90.00
_cell.angle_gamma   90.00
#
_symmetry.space_group_name_H-M   'P 1'
#
loop_
_entity.id
_entity.type
_entity.pdbx_description
1 polymer ?
#
loop_
_entity_poly.entity_id
_entity_poly.type
_entity_poly.pdbx_seq_one_letter_code
_entity_poly.pdbx_strand_id
1 'polypeptide(L)'
;MENNYFEGERYYHAQKRVKEIRSFYEHLTVYILVNPIVIVVNMMTSPGYLWCIWSLMGWGIPIVLHGLKAFNLPPFFNKKWEERKIREILEKEQNQKNWK
;
A
#
# COMPACT_ATOMS: atom_id res chain seq x y z
N MET A 1 -26.80 24.93 -2.92
CA MET A 1 -25.84 24.55 -3.99
C MET A 1 -24.61 23.84 -3.43
N GLU A 2 -24.07 24.28 -2.30
CA GLU A 2 -22.89 23.71 -1.63
C GLU A 2 -22.97 22.20 -1.31
N ASN A 3 -24.14 21.69 -0.91
CA ASN A 3 -24.34 20.26 -0.65
C ASN A 3 -24.15 19.35 -1.87
N ASN A 4 -24.55 19.78 -3.08
CA ASN A 4 -24.39 18.98 -4.30
C ASN A 4 -22.92 18.83 -4.70
N TYR A 5 -22.09 19.86 -4.47
CA TYR A 5 -20.65 19.79 -4.73
C TYR A 5 -19.96 18.84 -3.76
N PHE A 6 -20.32 18.91 -2.47
CA PHE A 6 -19.75 18.03 -1.44
C PHE A 6 -20.13 16.55 -1.67
N GLU A 7 -21.36 16.26 -2.10
CA GLU A 7 -21.78 14.91 -2.48
C GLU A 7 -21.05 14.39 -3.72
N GLY A 8 -20.87 15.24 -4.74
CA GLY A 8 -20.11 14.92 -5.95
C GLY A 8 -18.64 14.58 -5.67
N GLU A 9 -17.96 15.37 -4.82
CA GLU A 9 -16.58 15.08 -4.43
C GLU A 9 -16.46 13.77 -3.66
N ARG A 10 -17.35 13.51 -2.69
CA ARG A 10 -17.35 12.25 -1.93
C ARG A 10 -17.55 11.04 -2.85
N TYR A 11 -18.47 11.14 -3.82
CA TYR A 11 -18.71 10.08 -4.79
C TYR A 11 -17.50 9.85 -5.70
N TYR A 12 -16.88 10.92 -6.20
CA TYR A 12 -15.65 10.84 -7.00
C TYR A 12 -14.51 10.16 -6.23
N HIS A 13 -14.29 10.53 -4.97
CA HIS A 13 -13.29 9.89 -4.12
C HIS A 13 -13.57 8.41 -3.90
N ALA A 14 -14.83 8.04 -3.63
CA ALA A 14 -15.23 6.65 -3.48
C ALA A 14 -14.98 5.84 -4.77
N GLN A 15 -15.37 6.39 -5.93
CA GLN A 15 -15.14 5.75 -7.23
C GLN A 15 -13.64 5.57 -7.53
N LYS A 16 -12.83 6.58 -7.23
CA LYS A 16 -11.37 6.51 -7.39
C LYS A 16 -10.77 5.39 -6.54
N ARG A 17 -11.22 5.23 -5.29
CA ARG A 17 -10.76 4.14 -4.41
C ARG A 17 -11.11 2.76 -4.96
N VAL A 18 -12.35 2.58 -5.43
CA VAL A 18 -12.77 1.31 -6.04
C VAL A 18 -11.92 0.98 -7.26
N LYS A 19 -11.61 1.98 -8.10
CA LYS A 19 -10.74 1.82 -9.26
C LYS A 19 -9.31 1.41 -8.88
N GLU A 20 -8.74 2.02 -7.85
CA GLU A 20 -7.39 1.67 -7.36
C GLU A 20 -7.32 0.24 -6.82
N ILE A 21 -8.33 -0.18 -6.05
CA ILE A 21 -8.46 -1.54 -5.52
C ILE A 21 -8.61 -2.56 -6.65
N ARG A 22 -9.47 -2.28 -7.64
CA ARG A 22 -9.65 -3.16 -8.80
C ARG A 22 -8.35 -3.33 -9.58
N SER A 23 -7.66 -2.23 -9.87
CA SER A 23 -6.37 -2.26 -10.59
C SER A 23 -5.30 -3.05 -9.82
N PHE A 24 -5.28 -2.95 -8.49
CA PHE A 24 -4.42 -3.80 -7.65
C PHE A 24 -4.72 -5.28 -7.84
N TYR A 25 -5.99 -5.69 -7.78
CA TYR A 25 -6.37 -7.09 -7.98
C TYR A 25 -6.04 -7.61 -9.37
N GLU A 26 -6.19 -6.78 -10.41
CA GLU A 26 -5.80 -7.14 -11.78
C GLU A 26 -4.30 -7.48 -11.84
N HIS A 27 -3.43 -6.64 -11.27
CA HIS A 27 -1.99 -6.87 -11.26
C HIS A 27 -1.59 -8.04 -10.37
N LEU A 28 -2.21 -8.17 -9.19
CA LEU A 28 -1.98 -9.28 -8.27
C LEU A 28 -2.37 -10.63 -8.90
N THR A 29 -3.49 -10.67 -9.62
CA THR A 29 -3.98 -11.89 -10.28
C THR A 29 -2.99 -12.34 -11.35
N VAL A 30 -2.54 -11.43 -12.22
CA VAL A 30 -1.53 -11.75 -13.23
C VAL A 30 -0.24 -12.25 -12.57
N TYR A 31 0.20 -11.62 -11.48
CA TYR A 31 1.39 -12.04 -10.76
C TYR A 31 1.26 -13.47 -10.20
N ILE A 32 0.14 -13.79 -9.55
CA ILE A 32 -0.11 -15.12 -8.99
C ILE A 32 -0.22 -16.19 -10.07
N LEU A 33 -0.74 -15.86 -11.26
CA LEU A 33 -0.87 -16.83 -12.37
C LEU A 33 0.46 -17.05 -13.11
N VAL A 34 1.24 -15.99 -13.33
CA VAL A 34 2.46 -16.04 -14.13
C VAL A 34 3.66 -16.57 -13.32
N ASN A 35 3.81 -16.19 -12.05
CA ASN A 35 4.99 -16.58 -11.27
C ASN A 35 5.14 -18.09 -11.06
N PRO A 36 4.07 -18.89 -10.83
CA PRO A 36 4.20 -20.34 -10.79
C PRO A 36 4.78 -20.93 -12.08
N ILE A 37 4.39 -20.38 -13.24
CA ILE A 37 4.94 -20.80 -14.53
C ILE A 37 6.44 -20.49 -14.59
N VAL A 38 6.84 -19.29 -14.17
CA VAL A 38 8.26 -18.89 -14.11
C VAL A 38 9.07 -19.78 -13.16
N ILE A 39 8.50 -20.14 -12.00
CA ILE A 39 9.13 -21.05 -11.04
C ILE A 39 9.31 -22.44 -11.66
N VAL A 40 8.29 -22.98 -12.31
CA VAL A 40 8.36 -24.28 -12.99
C VAL A 40 9.43 -24.26 -14.09
N VAL A 41 9.45 -23.22 -14.92
CA VAL A 41 10.47 -23.07 -15.97
C VAL A 41 11.87 -23.03 -15.37
N ASN A 42 12.08 -22.31 -14.27
CA ASN A 42 13.37 -22.27 -13.58
C ASN A 42 13.79 -23.67 -13.09
N MET A 43 12.89 -24.40 -12.45
CA MET A 43 13.14 -25.77 -11.98
C MET A 43 13.46 -26.74 -13.12
N MET A 44 12.85 -26.56 -14.29
CA MET A 44 13.11 -27.42 -15.45
C MET A 44 14.40 -27.06 -16.19
N THR A 45 14.74 -25.78 -16.27
CA THR A 45 15.87 -25.30 -17.10
C THR A 45 17.17 -25.16 -16.32
N SER A 46 17.10 -24.78 -15.05
CA SER A 46 18.27 -24.45 -14.24
C SER A 46 17.97 -24.66 -12.75
N PRO A 47 17.72 -25.90 -12.30
CA PRO A 47 17.39 -26.18 -10.90
C PRO A 47 18.49 -25.78 -9.91
N GLY A 48 19.75 -25.71 -10.37
CA GLY A 48 20.88 -25.23 -9.56
C GLY A 48 21.00 -23.71 -9.44
N TYR A 49 20.18 -22.94 -10.18
CA TYR A 49 20.23 -21.48 -10.16
C TYR A 49 18.82 -20.87 -10.21
N LEU A 50 18.38 -20.36 -9.05
CA LEU A 50 17.04 -19.78 -8.83
C LEU A 50 16.89 -18.36 -9.42
N TRP A 51 17.16 -18.19 -10.72
CA TRP A 51 16.93 -16.94 -11.43
C TRP A 51 15.49 -16.40 -11.32
N CYS A 52 14.50 -17.27 -11.08
CA CYS A 52 13.10 -16.85 -10.88
C CYS A 52 12.93 -15.84 -9.74
N ILE A 53 13.82 -15.85 -8.73
CA ILE A 53 13.80 -14.91 -7.60
C ILE A 53 13.90 -13.47 -8.09
N TRP A 54 14.71 -13.20 -9.11
CA TRP A 54 14.84 -11.85 -9.68
C TRP A 54 13.54 -11.38 -10.33
N SER A 55 12.82 -12.26 -11.02
CA SER A 55 11.49 -11.96 -11.58
C SER A 55 10.46 -11.72 -10.49
N LEU A 56 10.40 -12.60 -9.48
CA LEU A 56 9.51 -12.51 -8.33
C LEU A 56 9.70 -11.19 -7.56
N MET A 57 10.96 -10.84 -7.27
CA MET A 57 11.31 -9.62 -6.52
C MET A 57 11.07 -8.37 -7.35
N GLY A 58 11.49 -8.35 -8.62
CA GLY A 58 11.32 -7.20 -9.50
C GLY A 58 9.87 -6.80 -9.71
N TRP A 59 8.99 -7.78 -9.91
CA TRP A 59 7.54 -7.54 -10.08
C TRP A 59 6.76 -7.50 -8.76
N GLY A 60 7.29 -8.13 -7.71
CA GLY A 60 6.65 -8.14 -6.39
C GLY A 60 6.67 -6.77 -5.72
N ILE A 61 7.75 -6.00 -5.87
CA ILE A 61 7.90 -4.68 -5.23
C ILE A 61 6.80 -3.70 -5.68
N PRO A 62 6.55 -3.46 -6.99
CA PRO A 62 5.46 -2.59 -7.43
C PRO A 62 4.08 -3.04 -6.96
N ILE A 63 3.82 -4.35 -6.90
CA ILE A 63 2.53 -4.88 -6.44
C ILE A 63 2.32 -4.61 -4.95
N VAL A 64 3.36 -4.80 -4.13
CA VAL A 64 3.31 -4.47 -2.70
C VAL A 64 3.04 -2.97 -2.53
N LEU A 65 3.74 -2.10 -3.26
CA LEU A 65 3.54 -0.65 -3.20
C LEU A 65 2.12 -0.25 -3.64
N HIS A 66 1.59 -0.87 -4.69
CA HIS A 66 0.22 -0.63 -5.15
C HIS A 66 -0.80 -1.10 -4.10
N GLY A 67 -0.58 -2.26 -3.49
CA GLY A 67 -1.43 -2.78 -2.41
C GLY A 67 -1.48 -1.85 -1.21
N LEU A 68 -0.32 -1.38 -0.74
CA LEU A 68 -0.24 -0.40 0.35
C LEU A 68 -1.05 0.86 0.05
N LYS A 69 -0.94 1.38 -1.19
CA LYS A 69 -1.72 2.53 -1.64
C LYS A 69 -3.23 2.22 -1.71
N ALA A 70 -3.62 1.11 -2.33
CA ALA A 70 -5.02 0.73 -2.53
C ALA A 70 -5.78 0.55 -1.19
N PHE A 71 -5.12 -0.03 -0.20
CA PHE A 71 -5.71 -0.26 1.13
C PHE A 71 -5.46 0.88 2.11
N ASN A 72 -4.80 1.98 1.69
CA ASN A 72 -4.35 3.05 2.57
C ASN A 72 -3.61 2.50 3.80
N LEU A 73 -2.83 1.45 3.60
CA LEU A 73 -1.92 0.92 4.60
C LEU A 73 -0.68 1.80 4.54
N PRO A 74 -0.45 2.67 5.54
CA PRO A 74 0.81 3.39 5.59
C PRO A 74 1.92 2.35 5.75
N PRO A 75 2.99 2.41 4.93
CA PRO A 75 4.05 1.41 4.96
C PRO A 75 4.71 1.26 6.35
N PHE A 76 4.67 2.31 7.18
CA PHE A 76 5.23 2.33 8.54
C PHE A 76 4.42 3.10 9.59
N PHE A 77 3.50 4.01 9.22
CA PHE A 77 2.91 5.00 10.13
C PHE A 77 1.38 4.98 10.16
N ASN A 78 0.79 4.10 10.98
CA ASN A 78 -0.66 4.07 11.22
C ASN A 78 -1.15 5.44 11.76
N LYS A 79 -2.37 5.87 11.39
CA LYS A 79 -3.06 7.04 11.97
C LYS A 79 -3.04 7.04 13.52
N LYS A 80 -3.10 5.86 14.15
CA LYS A 80 -2.92 5.70 15.61
C LYS A 80 -1.53 6.07 16.11
N TRP A 81 -0.48 5.82 15.32
CA TRP A 81 0.88 6.25 15.64
C TRP A 81 1.00 7.77 15.52
N GLU A 82 0.44 8.35 14.46
CA GLU A 82 0.43 9.79 14.23
C GLU A 82 -0.27 10.53 15.38
N GLU A 83 -1.49 10.10 15.75
CA GLU A 83 -2.22 10.67 16.88
C GLU A 83 -1.48 10.52 18.22
N ARG A 84 -0.75 9.42 18.43
CA ARG A 84 0.07 9.22 19.62
C ARG A 84 1.24 10.20 19.66
N LYS A 85 1.91 10.39 18.53
CA LYS A 85 3.07 11.26 18.44
C LYS A 85 2.69 12.73 18.60
N ILE A 86 1.54 13.13 18.04
CA ILE A 86 0.94 14.45 18.27
C ILE A 86 0.67 14.69 19.76
N ARG A 87 0.03 13.73 20.45
CA ARG A 87 -0.20 13.82 21.90
C ARG A 87 1.10 13.98 22.70
N GLU A 88 2.12 13.17 22.42
CA GLU A 88 3.41 13.27 23.11
C GLU A 88 4.10 14.63 22.91
N ILE A 89 3.98 15.25 21.72
CA ILE A 89 4.57 16.57 21.44
C ILE A 89 3.80 17.65 22.23
N LEU A 90 2.47 17.62 22.20
CA LEU A 90 1.63 18.57 22.94
C LEU A 90 1.84 18.49 24.45
N GLU A 91 1.95 17.28 25.01
CA GLU A 91 2.24 17.07 26.43
C GLU A 91 3.63 17.62 26.81
N LYS A 92 4.63 17.44 25.95
CA LYS A 92 5.98 18.00 26.18
C LYS A 92 5.95 19.54 26.17
N GLU A 93 5.26 20.15 25.22
CA GLU A 93 5.10 21.61 25.17
C GLU A 93 4.36 22.15 26.40
N GLN A 94 3.30 21.46 26.84
CA GLN A 94 2.53 21.84 28.02
C GLN A 94 3.35 21.72 29.31
N ASN A 95 4.10 20.64 29.48
CA ASN A 95 4.99 20.46 30.62
C ASN A 95 6.13 21.48 30.64
N GLN A 96 6.67 21.84 29.47
CA GLN A 96 7.72 22.85 29.36
C GLN A 96 7.20 24.27 29.65
N LYS A 97 5.94 24.56 29.32
CA LYS A 97 5.25 25.81 29.70
C LYS A 97 4.96 25.89 31.20
N ASN A 98 4.58 24.78 31.84
CA ASN A 98 4.31 24.74 33.28
C ASN A 98 5.57 24.83 34.15
N TRP A 99 6.75 24.57 33.58
CA TRP A 99 8.05 24.66 34.26
C TRP A 99 8.70 26.05 34.19
N LYS A 100 8.15 26.96 33.37
CA LYS A 100 8.58 28.37 33.28
C LYS A 100 7.57 29.27 33.96
#